data_AF-A0A4Y6UHQ6-F1
#
_entry.id   AF-A0A4Y6UHQ6-F1
#
_cell.length_a   1.000
_cell.length_b   1.000
_cell.length_c   1.000
_cell.angle_alpha   90.00
_cell.angle_beta   90.00
_cell.angle_gamma   90.00
#
_symmetry.space_group_name_H-M   'P 1'
#
loop_
_entity.id
_entity.type
_entity.pdbx_description
1 polymer ?
#
loop_
_entity_poly.entity_id
_entity_poly.type
_entity_poly.pdbx_seq_one_letter_code
_entity_poly.pdbx_strand_id
1 'polypeptide(L)'
;MSLYTDEKANTSLTHNIQQQRPEHLFASRNNPRQIFCISNLSEKIWLYNNITHSEFLLISPLNAGASFGIPWWLSVTQEHKHHSILDCGSSAALAHIALSEGIGFVVCFAASKQIRSLQTDHNFRTRILTSRPPSQPISPQTSTCPSSFKKASSRP
;
A
#
# COMPACT_ATOMS: atom_id res chain seq x y z
N MET A 1 27.50 49.22 -17.81
CA MET A 1 26.54 48.43 -18.61
C MET A 1 27.29 47.29 -19.29
N SER A 2 27.23 46.09 -18.74
CA SER A 2 27.20 44.84 -19.52
C SER A 2 26.82 43.72 -18.56
N LEU A 3 25.76 42.99 -18.95
CA LEU A 3 25.12 41.91 -18.23
C LEU A 3 25.88 40.61 -18.52
N TYR A 4 26.24 39.86 -17.48
CA TYR A 4 26.41 38.41 -17.57
C TYR A 4 26.03 37.81 -16.21
N THR A 5 24.76 37.48 -16.09
CA THR A 5 24.25 36.50 -15.13
C THR A 5 24.61 35.10 -15.59
N ASP A 6 24.68 34.21 -14.60
CA ASP A 6 24.43 32.77 -14.66
C ASP A 6 25.69 31.89 -14.51
N GLU A 7 25.97 31.46 -13.28
CA GLU A 7 26.33 30.06 -13.07
C GLU A 7 26.08 29.59 -11.62
N LYS A 8 25.04 28.76 -11.50
CA LYS A 8 25.02 27.49 -10.73
C LYS A 8 25.62 27.49 -9.32
N ALA A 9 24.72 27.49 -8.34
CA ALA A 9 24.89 26.68 -7.13
C ALA A 9 23.51 26.30 -6.57
N ASN A 10 22.72 25.54 -7.35
CA ASN A 10 21.54 24.87 -6.82
C ASN A 10 22.00 23.56 -6.18
N THR A 11 22.51 23.68 -4.96
CA THR A 11 23.03 22.58 -4.15
C THR A 11 21.90 21.58 -3.95
N SER A 12 21.97 20.48 -4.69
CA SER A 12 21.06 19.36 -4.58
C SER A 12 21.11 18.82 -3.15
N LEU A 13 20.07 19.14 -2.38
CA LEU A 13 19.70 18.40 -1.16
C LEU A 13 19.28 17.00 -1.61
N THR A 14 20.25 16.12 -1.84
CA THR A 14 20.06 14.68 -1.87
C THR A 14 19.61 14.26 -0.48
N HIS A 15 18.29 14.32 -0.25
CA HIS A 15 17.64 13.63 0.85
C HIS A 15 17.87 12.14 0.61
N ASN A 16 18.90 11.63 1.27
CA ASN A 16 19.16 10.22 1.47
C ASN A 16 18.06 9.68 2.40
N ILE A 17 16.85 9.52 1.87
CA ILE A 17 15.80 8.74 2.52
C ILE A 17 16.24 7.31 2.33
N GLN A 18 17.01 6.84 3.32
CA GLN A 18 17.30 5.45 3.55
C GLN A 18 15.94 4.73 3.52
N GLN A 19 15.62 4.10 2.38
CA GLN A 19 14.43 3.28 2.19
C GLN A 19 14.55 2.14 3.20
N GLN A 20 13.98 2.34 4.39
CA GLN A 20 13.92 1.32 5.41
C GLN A 20 13.16 0.14 4.82
N ARG A 21 13.92 -0.89 4.46
CA ARG A 21 13.43 -2.05 3.72
C ARG A 21 12.39 -2.75 4.61
N PRO A 22 11.11 -2.81 4.21
CA PRO A 22 10.03 -3.33 5.06
C PRO A 22 10.07 -4.86 5.26
N GLU A 23 11.15 -5.54 4.89
CA GLU A 23 11.33 -7.00 4.99
C GLU A 23 11.12 -7.50 6.43
N HIS A 24 11.53 -6.69 7.42
CA HIS A 24 11.37 -7.03 8.84
C HIS A 24 9.90 -7.02 9.30
N LEU A 25 8.99 -6.39 8.55
CA LEU A 25 7.61 -6.17 8.98
C LEU A 25 6.77 -7.47 8.99
N PHE A 26 7.17 -8.50 8.24
CA PHE A 26 6.57 -9.84 8.30
C PHE A 26 7.50 -10.92 8.88
N ALA A 27 8.73 -10.57 9.27
CA ALA A 27 9.74 -11.52 9.71
C ALA A 27 9.60 -11.95 11.19
N SER A 28 8.78 -11.26 11.99
CA SER A 28 8.61 -11.59 13.42
C SER A 28 7.66 -12.78 13.59
N ARG A 29 8.23 -13.98 13.74
CA ARG A 29 7.49 -15.22 14.03
C ARG A 29 6.73 -15.22 15.37
N ASN A 30 7.07 -14.32 16.28
CA ASN A 30 6.62 -14.38 17.68
C ASN A 30 5.39 -13.52 17.97
N ASN A 31 4.96 -12.65 17.05
CA ASN A 31 3.70 -11.92 17.18
C ASN A 31 3.19 -11.53 15.79
N PRO A 32 2.12 -12.16 15.26
CA PRO A 32 1.57 -11.76 13.96
C PRO A 32 1.08 -10.31 14.06
N ARG A 33 1.68 -9.42 13.26
CA ARG A 33 1.28 -8.01 13.25
C ARG A 33 -0.19 -7.89 12.88
N GLN A 34 -0.91 -7.06 13.62
CA GLN A 34 -2.30 -6.77 13.32
C GLN A 34 -2.38 -5.97 12.02
N ILE A 35 -3.38 -6.27 11.19
CA ILE A 35 -3.60 -5.58 9.93
C ILE A 35 -4.98 -4.95 10.00
N PHE A 36 -5.05 -3.64 9.82
CA PHE A 36 -6.31 -2.90 9.85
C PHE A 36 -6.69 -2.43 8.46
N CYS A 37 -7.91 -2.74 8.05
CA CYS A 37 -8.45 -2.25 6.79
C CYS A 37 -8.94 -0.82 6.98
N ILE A 38 -8.36 0.12 6.23
CA ILE A 38 -8.69 1.54 6.30
C ILE A 38 -9.01 2.09 4.92
N SER A 39 -9.89 3.07 4.85
CA SER A 39 -10.41 3.72 3.65
C SER A 39 -10.15 5.23 3.64
N ASN A 40 -9.80 5.82 4.79
CA ASN A 40 -9.61 7.26 4.90
C ASN A 40 -8.58 7.64 5.97
N LEU A 41 -8.17 8.92 5.96
CA LEU A 41 -7.17 9.46 6.87
C LEU A 41 -7.65 9.51 8.33
N SER A 42 -8.94 9.80 8.57
CA SER A 42 -9.51 9.87 9.93
C SER A 42 -9.41 8.52 10.64
N GLU A 43 -9.61 7.43 9.91
CA GLU A 43 -9.41 6.05 10.35
C GLU A 43 -7.95 5.76 10.72
N LYS A 44 -6.97 6.22 9.91
CA LYS A 44 -5.54 6.16 10.27
C LYS A 44 -5.30 6.89 11.60
N ILE A 45 -5.73 8.16 11.69
CA ILE A 45 -5.51 8.99 12.88
C ILE A 45 -6.10 8.33 14.12
N TRP A 46 -7.32 7.78 14.00
CA TRP A 46 -7.95 7.06 15.10
C TRP A 46 -7.11 5.86 15.56
N LEU A 47 -6.61 5.02 14.65
CA LEU A 47 -5.78 3.86 15.00
C LEU A 47 -4.52 4.28 15.75
N TYR A 48 -3.78 5.27 15.24
CA TYR A 48 -2.54 5.72 15.88
C TYR A 48 -2.77 6.37 17.26
N ASN A 49 -3.96 6.94 17.50
CA ASN A 49 -4.30 7.52 18.80
C ASN A 49 -4.83 6.48 19.81
N ASN A 50 -5.38 5.36 19.36
CA ASN A 50 -6.06 4.38 20.22
C ASN A 50 -5.30 3.05 20.39
N ILE A 51 -4.36 2.74 19.49
CA ILE A 51 -3.54 1.52 19.57
C ILE A 51 -2.13 1.91 19.99
N THR A 52 -1.82 1.71 21.27
CA THR A 52 -0.59 2.22 21.89
C THR A 52 0.57 1.22 21.95
N HIS A 53 0.31 -0.09 21.76
CA HIS A 53 1.27 -1.14 22.17
C HIS A 53 1.52 -2.24 21.14
N SER A 54 1.15 -2.06 19.87
CA SER A 54 1.40 -3.07 18.84
C SER A 54 1.79 -2.45 17.52
N GLU A 55 2.84 -2.98 16.89
CA GLU A 55 3.12 -2.70 15.50
C GLU A 55 2.00 -3.28 14.64
N PHE A 56 1.33 -2.44 13.87
CA PHE A 56 0.29 -2.84 12.93
C PHE A 56 0.63 -2.39 11.50
N LEU A 57 -0.07 -2.98 10.54
CA LEU A 57 -0.05 -2.55 9.14
C LEU A 57 -1.43 -2.03 8.73
N LEU A 58 -1.42 -1.07 7.83
CA LEU A 58 -2.62 -0.57 7.18
C LEU A 58 -2.83 -1.33 5.88
N ILE A 59 -4.06 -1.73 5.55
CA ILE A 59 -4.41 -2.28 4.24
C ILE A 59 -5.57 -1.51 3.63
N SER A 60 -5.49 -1.20 2.34
CA SER A 60 -6.59 -0.57 1.60
C SER A 60 -7.78 -1.52 1.45
N PRO A 61 -8.99 -1.05 1.13
CA PRO A 61 -10.10 -1.93 0.74
C PRO A 61 -9.73 -2.79 -0.48
N LEU A 62 -10.53 -3.82 -0.74
CA LEU A 62 -10.33 -4.72 -1.88
C LEU A 62 -10.28 -3.91 -3.18
N ASN A 63 -9.29 -4.19 -4.04
CA ASN A 63 -9.13 -3.57 -5.36
C ASN A 63 -9.00 -2.03 -5.35
N ALA A 64 -8.76 -1.41 -4.20
CA ALA A 64 -8.76 0.05 -4.05
C ALA A 64 -7.70 0.74 -4.91
N GLY A 65 -6.57 0.09 -5.18
CA GLY A 65 -5.56 0.61 -6.09
C GLY A 65 -6.11 0.79 -7.51
N ALA A 66 -6.92 -0.15 -8.00
CA ALA A 66 -7.51 -0.04 -9.34
C ALA A 66 -8.69 0.96 -9.37
N SER A 67 -9.40 1.11 -8.25
CA SER A 67 -10.58 2.02 -8.17
C SER A 67 -10.22 3.47 -7.88
N PHE A 68 -9.24 3.73 -7.01
CA PHE A 68 -8.90 5.07 -6.53
C PHE A 68 -7.47 5.50 -6.89
N GLY A 69 -6.63 4.56 -7.31
CA GLY A 69 -5.24 4.83 -7.68
C GLY A 69 -4.29 4.95 -6.50
N ILE A 70 -3.00 5.00 -6.83
CA ILE A 70 -1.90 5.16 -5.89
C ILE A 70 -1.93 6.53 -5.17
N PRO A 71 -2.22 7.67 -5.83
CA PRO A 71 -2.23 8.97 -5.16
C PRO A 71 -3.20 9.04 -3.97
N TRP A 72 -4.36 8.38 -4.09
CA TRP A 72 -5.31 8.26 -2.98
C TRP A 72 -4.70 7.50 -1.79
N TRP A 73 -4.05 6.36 -2.04
CA TRP A 73 -3.47 5.59 -0.94
C TRP A 73 -2.33 6.33 -0.25
N LEU A 74 -1.53 7.07 -1.02
CA LEU A 74 -0.48 7.94 -0.48
C LEU A 74 -1.06 9.09 0.35
N SER A 75 -2.22 9.65 -0.01
CA SER A 75 -2.85 10.71 0.79
C SER A 75 -3.45 10.19 2.10
N VAL A 76 -3.94 8.94 2.11
CA VAL A 76 -4.45 8.28 3.33
C VAL A 76 -3.32 7.90 4.27
N THR A 77 -2.23 7.30 3.75
CA THR A 77 -1.14 6.75 4.58
C THR A 77 -0.06 7.77 4.92
N GLN A 78 0.21 8.73 4.02
CA GLN A 78 1.18 9.80 4.17
C GLN A 78 2.58 9.25 4.53
N GLU A 79 3.21 9.76 5.59
CA GLU A 79 4.50 9.31 6.10
C GLU A 79 4.57 7.80 6.41
N HIS A 80 3.43 7.16 6.66
CA HIS A 80 3.34 5.74 7.01
C HIS A 80 3.18 4.80 5.81
N LYS A 81 3.34 5.29 4.56
CA LYS A 81 3.18 4.48 3.33
C LYS A 81 4.01 3.18 3.31
N HIS A 82 5.19 3.19 3.92
CA HIS A 82 6.09 2.04 4.01
C HIS A 82 5.59 0.94 4.97
N HIS A 83 4.66 1.27 5.88
CA HIS A 83 3.95 0.36 6.79
C HIS A 83 2.52 0.08 6.29
N SER A 84 2.34 -0.03 4.99
CA SER A 84 1.02 -0.16 4.38
C SER A 84 0.98 -1.16 3.23
N ILE A 85 -0.22 -1.68 2.96
CA ILE A 85 -0.52 -2.66 1.92
C ILE A 85 -1.58 -2.08 0.99
N LEU A 86 -1.25 -1.92 -0.30
CA LEU A 86 -2.23 -1.51 -1.32
C LEU A 86 -2.74 -2.72 -2.11
N ASP A 87 -4.05 -2.89 -2.15
CA ASP A 87 -4.68 -3.90 -3.00
C ASP A 87 -4.80 -3.41 -4.44
N CYS A 88 -3.95 -3.96 -5.31
CA CYS A 88 -3.83 -3.58 -6.72
C CYS A 88 -4.69 -4.44 -7.65
N GLY A 89 -5.50 -5.37 -7.10
CA GLY A 89 -6.29 -6.31 -7.89
C GLY A 89 -5.42 -7.10 -8.88
N SER A 90 -5.86 -7.19 -10.13
CA SER A 90 -5.15 -7.94 -11.19
C SER A 90 -4.12 -7.12 -11.98
N SER A 91 -3.79 -5.89 -11.55
CA SER A 91 -2.88 -5.00 -12.30
C SER A 91 -1.43 -5.09 -11.82
N ALA A 92 -0.60 -5.81 -12.58
CA ALA A 92 0.84 -5.89 -12.31
C ALA A 92 1.55 -4.55 -12.49
N ALA A 93 1.14 -3.75 -13.47
CA ALA A 93 1.70 -2.42 -13.70
C ALA A 93 1.44 -1.48 -12.50
N LEU A 94 0.23 -1.54 -11.95
CA LEU A 94 -0.11 -0.76 -10.76
C LEU A 94 0.70 -1.21 -9.53
N ALA A 95 0.85 -2.52 -9.34
CA ALA A 95 1.68 -3.08 -8.27
C ALA A 95 3.14 -2.60 -8.37
N HIS A 96 3.71 -2.57 -9.57
CA HIS A 96 5.06 -2.04 -9.80
C HIS A 96 5.18 -0.57 -9.39
N ILE A 97 4.27 0.29 -9.86
CA ILE A 97 4.30 1.72 -9.57
C ILE A 97 4.13 1.94 -8.06
N ALA A 98 3.18 1.23 -7.42
CA ALA A 98 2.93 1.33 -5.99
C ALA A 98 4.19 1.02 -5.14
N LEU A 99 4.90 -0.06 -5.49
CA LEU A 99 6.15 -0.42 -4.81
C LEU A 99 7.27 0.59 -5.07
N SER A 100 7.34 1.15 -6.28
CA SER A 100 8.28 2.20 -6.67
C SER A 100 8.06 3.50 -5.89
N GLU A 101 6.80 3.83 -5.59
CA GLU A 101 6.39 4.98 -4.76
C GLU A 101 6.66 4.78 -3.25
N GLY A 102 7.19 3.61 -2.86
CA GLY A 102 7.56 3.30 -1.48
C GLY A 102 6.42 2.74 -0.62
N ILE A 103 5.32 2.28 -1.22
CA ILE A 103 4.29 1.55 -0.47
C ILE A 103 4.87 0.22 0.02
N GLY A 104 4.71 -0.10 1.30
CA GLY A 104 5.33 -1.26 1.94
C GLY A 104 5.12 -2.57 1.20
N PHE A 105 3.86 -2.91 0.91
CA PHE A 105 3.46 -4.14 0.23
C PHE A 105 2.31 -3.91 -0.73
N VAL A 106 2.11 -4.85 -1.65
CA VAL A 106 0.98 -4.84 -2.57
C VAL A 106 0.30 -6.20 -2.59
N VAL A 107 -1.03 -6.22 -2.64
CA VAL A 107 -1.79 -7.42 -3.01
C VAL A 107 -1.98 -7.39 -4.52
N CYS A 108 -1.60 -8.47 -5.21
CA CYS A 108 -1.73 -8.56 -6.66
C CYS A 108 -2.13 -9.98 -7.10
N PHE A 109 -3.22 -10.06 -7.86
CA PHE A 109 -3.82 -11.27 -8.41
C PHE A 109 -3.60 -11.39 -9.93
N ALA A 110 -2.59 -10.69 -10.48
CA ALA A 110 -2.24 -10.77 -11.89
C ALA A 110 -1.82 -12.20 -12.30
N ALA A 111 -1.74 -12.47 -13.60
CA ALA A 111 -1.32 -13.79 -14.07
C ALA A 111 0.10 -14.15 -13.57
N SER A 112 0.37 -15.42 -13.31
CA SER A 112 1.66 -15.85 -12.71
C SER A 112 2.88 -15.41 -13.52
N LYS A 113 2.76 -15.29 -14.85
CA LYS A 113 3.84 -14.74 -15.71
C LYS A 113 4.15 -13.28 -15.38
N GLN A 114 3.13 -12.46 -15.14
CA GLN A 114 3.28 -11.05 -14.78
C GLN A 114 3.84 -10.90 -13.37
N ILE A 115 3.35 -11.70 -12.42
CA ILE A 115 3.90 -11.72 -11.04
C ILE A 115 5.39 -12.09 -11.08
N ARG A 116 5.76 -13.14 -11.82
CA ARG A 116 7.17 -13.52 -11.99
C ARG A 116 8.01 -12.39 -12.57
N SER A 117 7.48 -11.65 -13.55
CA SER A 117 8.15 -10.48 -14.11
C SER A 117 8.35 -9.35 -13.09
N LEU A 118 7.43 -9.16 -12.14
CA LEU A 118 7.64 -8.18 -11.07
C LEU A 118 8.68 -8.65 -10.05
N GLN A 119 8.73 -9.97 -9.80
CA GLN A 119 9.65 -10.59 -8.86
C GLN A 119 11.10 -10.67 -9.36
N THR A 120 11.38 -10.31 -10.63
CA THR A 120 12.76 -10.17 -11.12
C THR A 120 13.47 -8.99 -10.48
N ASP A 121 12.73 -7.97 -10.02
CA ASP A 121 13.28 -6.91 -9.18
C ASP A 121 13.42 -7.41 -7.73
N HIS A 122 14.66 -7.49 -7.26
CA HIS A 122 15.00 -7.91 -5.90
C HIS A 122 14.41 -7.00 -4.81
N ASN A 123 14.06 -5.75 -5.14
CA ASN A 123 13.43 -4.80 -4.22
C ASN A 123 11.92 -5.04 -4.06
N PHE A 124 11.29 -5.80 -4.97
CA PHE A 124 9.86 -6.06 -4.99
C PHE A 124 9.50 -7.48 -4.61
N ARG A 125 10.41 -8.43 -4.83
CA ARG A 125 10.16 -9.87 -4.73
C ARG A 125 9.42 -10.33 -3.46
N THR A 126 9.78 -9.79 -2.30
CA THR A 126 9.19 -10.16 -0.99
C THR A 126 8.03 -9.26 -0.57
N ARG A 127 7.69 -8.26 -1.39
CA ARG A 127 6.67 -7.23 -1.10
C ARG A 127 5.37 -7.42 -1.88
N ILE A 128 5.31 -8.45 -2.73
CA ILE A 128 4.12 -8.80 -3.53
C ILE A 128 3.40 -9.97 -2.85
N LEU A 129 2.19 -9.70 -2.39
CA LEU A 129 1.30 -10.68 -1.77
C LEU A 129 0.33 -11.21 -2.83
N THR A 130 0.37 -12.51 -3.11
CA THR A 130 -0.55 -13.17 -4.06
C THR A 130 -1.87 -13.58 -3.41
N SER A 131 -1.99 -13.38 -2.11
CA SER A 131 -3.23 -13.49 -1.35
C SER A 131 -3.38 -12.26 -0.46
N ARG A 132 -4.62 -11.84 -0.25
CA ARG A 132 -4.91 -10.75 0.67
C ARG A 132 -4.79 -11.26 2.11
N PRO A 133 -3.97 -10.63 2.97
CA PRO A 133 -3.86 -11.07 4.35
C PRO A 133 -5.16 -10.73 5.12
N PRO A 134 -5.51 -11.52 6.15
CA PRO A 134 -6.67 -11.24 6.99
C PRO A 134 -6.49 -9.88 7.69
N SER A 135 -7.54 -9.07 7.68
CA SER A 135 -7.53 -7.72 8.24
C SER A 135 -8.74 -7.47 9.11
N GLN A 136 -8.55 -6.70 10.18
CA GLN A 136 -9.60 -6.28 11.08
C GLN A 136 -10.21 -4.95 10.61
N PRO A 137 -11.53 -4.77 10.74
CA PRO A 137 -12.13 -3.44 10.65
C PRO A 137 -11.76 -2.62 11.90
N ILE A 138 -11.74 -1.29 11.75
CA ILE A 138 -11.29 -0.36 12.80
C ILE A 138 -12.41 -0.08 13.83
N SER A 139 -13.68 -0.30 13.47
CA SER A 139 -14.81 -0.30 14.40
C SER A 139 -16.12 -0.80 13.75
N PRO A 140 -17.15 -1.15 14.54
CA PRO A 140 -18.32 -1.92 14.08
C PRO A 140 -19.34 -1.17 13.20
N GLN A 141 -19.10 0.09 12.82
CA GLN A 141 -20.11 0.90 12.11
C GLN A 141 -19.82 1.15 10.62
N THR A 142 -18.70 0.63 10.09
CA THR A 142 -18.36 0.73 8.66
C THR A 142 -18.41 -0.64 7.96
N SER A 143 -19.27 -1.55 8.44
CA SER A 143 -19.55 -2.82 7.75
C SER A 143 -20.38 -2.61 6.48
N THR A 144 -19.76 -2.05 5.44
CA THR A 144 -20.21 -2.26 4.06
C THR A 144 -19.02 -2.71 3.23
N CYS A 145 -18.47 -3.88 3.60
CA CYS A 145 -17.95 -4.79 2.59
C CYS A 145 -19.18 -5.47 1.97
N PRO A 146 -19.60 -5.17 0.72
CA PRO A 146 -20.60 -5.98 0.05
C PRO A 146 -19.95 -7.34 -0.25
N SER A 147 -20.20 -8.30 0.64
CA SER A 147 -20.05 -9.71 0.33
C SER A 147 -21.07 -10.07 -0.74
N SER A 148 -20.57 -10.59 -1.86
CA SER A 148 -21.28 -11.44 -2.81
C SER A 148 -22.40 -10.78 -3.64
N PHE A 149 -22.07 -10.45 -4.89
CA PHE A 149 -23.05 -10.38 -5.97
C PHE A 149 -23.77 -11.73 -6.09
N LYS A 150 -24.98 -11.86 -5.54
CA LYS A 150 -25.91 -12.91 -5.96
C LYS A 150 -26.39 -12.56 -7.36
N LYS A 151 -25.99 -13.37 -8.33
CA LYS A 151 -26.45 -13.34 -9.73
C LYS A 151 -27.96 -13.60 -9.74
N ALA A 152 -28.75 -12.55 -9.98
CA ALA A 152 -30.17 -12.70 -10.29
C ALA A 152 -30.29 -13.29 -11.69
N SER A 153 -30.66 -14.57 -11.78
CA SER A 153 -31.05 -15.20 -13.03
C SER A 153 -32.52 -14.90 -13.27
N SER A 154 -32.80 -13.94 -14.16
CA SER A 154 -34.13 -13.76 -14.76
C SER A 154 -34.41 -14.89 -15.75
N ARG A 155 -35.52 -15.60 -15.51
CA ARG A 155 -36.64 -15.99 -16.41
C ARG A 155 -36.37 -16.44 -17.86
N PRO A 156 -37.24 -17.30 -18.39
CA PRO A 156 -38.61 -16.91 -18.81
C PRO A 156 -39.72 -17.23 -17.81
#